data_AF-A0A932VS73-F1
#
_entry.id   AF-A0A932VS73-F1
#
_cell.length_a   1.000
_cell.length_b   1.000
_cell.length_c   1.000
_cell.angle_alpha   90.00
_cell.angle_beta   90.00
_cell.angle_gamma   90.00
#
_symmetry.space_group_name_H-M   'P 1'
#
loop_
_entity.id
_entity.type
_entity.pdbx_description
1 polymer ?
#
loop_
_entity_poly.entity_id
_entity_poly.type
_entity_poly.pdbx_seq_one_letter_code
_entity_poly.pdbx_strand_id
1 'polypeptide(L)'
;MGEKVEHLILKKVGDNSPDYLSAKKIIDRQTEALIEEMESLEVKLDKFDRNHRLYDIFSFPGFMSDEDFKIFVEKWKDQVRKKTNLLTPLDELGIRVFCDDLENQPAFPGIKIEFESEEILERNVRNLESIVGLAYGSKEVKINGQKMPVRIQMHYFLRTGEIDPLSSTVIHELVHQKHFFMNKGVSPMLTEVQAHYSSILESGDLFAPSQIMEILTDKKGSYKFKKKSVRGAVDAVTVLLGLGFDYHHVAQIISKSDYDYKARKYLPLESEAEKILESNKLDSLDEFALDLLYRMYVTNQRLKARILLYESIEEEFSLEKLRTAKMASLRGKIVASTFQYDYNGKPKDKNFELGQRGLCPMNKEFPYDITGLRTSIQFGMVMRGKSLAFRIGRFEIKDKEETLVWADKPEDISHLLGIVKDLAGEVDFQEKSLLFLFYLSNGLLQSDSMEFFQFLCTEEEREKIIGGTIDHTSRVLKLALSELTSISKYTNWYQLPDNRDKIKAYAAWADYYLDLIAQLGSAGDKLRTEIQPMIEGIKMIIDPIKDLVPKKSKSVKNKKY
;
A
#
# COMPACT_ATOMS: atom_id res chain seq x y z
N MET A 1 -12.44 -16.19 11.17
CA MET A 1 -13.38 -15.06 10.99
C MET A 1 -14.82 -15.53 11.21
N GLY A 2 -15.19 -16.71 10.69
CA GLY A 2 -16.47 -17.39 10.93
C GLY A 2 -16.91 -17.48 12.40
N GLU A 3 -16.06 -17.98 13.31
CA GLU A 3 -16.42 -18.10 14.75
C GLU A 3 -16.74 -16.76 15.44
N LYS A 4 -16.18 -15.63 14.96
CA LYS A 4 -16.46 -14.28 15.49
C LYS A 4 -17.78 -13.72 14.97
N VAL A 5 -18.13 -14.04 13.72
CA VAL A 5 -19.38 -13.62 13.07
C VAL A 5 -20.55 -14.38 13.69
N GLU A 6 -20.41 -15.69 13.84
CA GLU A 6 -21.40 -16.56 14.48
C GLU A 6 -21.66 -16.15 15.94
N HIS A 7 -20.61 -15.83 16.70
CA HIS A 7 -20.75 -15.41 18.10
C HIS A 7 -21.36 -14.00 18.28
N LEU A 8 -21.20 -13.10 17.30
CA LEU A 8 -21.82 -11.76 17.29
C LEU A 8 -23.30 -11.80 16.90
N ILE A 9 -23.67 -12.67 15.95
CA ILE A 9 -25.05 -12.90 15.49
C ILE A 9 -25.87 -13.61 16.58
N LEU A 10 -25.29 -14.58 17.30
CA LEU A 10 -25.98 -15.37 18.32
C LEU A 10 -26.27 -14.61 19.63
N LYS A 11 -25.59 -13.49 19.91
CA LYS A 11 -25.67 -12.79 21.21
C LYS A 11 -26.75 -11.71 21.29
N LYS A 12 -27.43 -11.36 20.19
CA LYS A 12 -28.34 -10.20 20.13
C LYS A 12 -29.73 -10.45 19.57
N VAL A 13 -30.02 -11.63 19.03
CA VAL A 13 -31.28 -11.89 18.31
C VAL A 13 -32.30 -12.50 19.24
N GLY A 14 -33.17 -11.65 19.79
CA GLY A 14 -34.39 -12.06 20.46
C GLY A 14 -35.59 -11.54 19.71
N ASP A 15 -35.94 -12.14 18.56
CA ASP A 15 -37.32 -12.05 18.06
C ASP A 15 -37.67 -13.19 17.08
N ASN A 16 -38.91 -13.68 17.14
CA ASN A 16 -39.40 -14.93 16.53
C ASN A 16 -40.41 -14.69 15.38
N SER A 17 -40.14 -13.72 14.50
CA SER A 17 -40.96 -13.50 13.30
C SER A 17 -40.61 -14.51 12.18
N PRO A 18 -41.59 -15.18 11.54
CA PRO A 18 -41.34 -16.13 10.44
C PRO A 18 -40.60 -15.54 9.24
N ASP A 19 -40.84 -14.26 8.93
CA ASP A 19 -40.23 -13.58 7.79
C ASP A 19 -38.78 -13.17 8.08
N TYR A 20 -38.50 -12.77 9.33
CA TYR A 20 -37.14 -12.49 9.81
C TYR A 20 -36.27 -13.75 9.76
N LEU A 21 -36.83 -14.90 10.15
CA LEU A 21 -36.17 -16.19 10.04
C LEU A 21 -35.86 -16.59 8.59
N SER A 22 -36.57 -16.06 7.60
CA SER A 22 -36.33 -16.33 6.17
C SER A 22 -35.17 -15.47 5.63
N ALA A 23 -35.19 -14.16 5.87
CA ALA A 23 -34.13 -13.25 5.43
C ALA A 23 -32.78 -13.64 6.03
N LYS A 24 -32.75 -13.91 7.35
CA LYS A 24 -31.57 -14.40 8.05
C LYS A 24 -31.01 -15.70 7.45
N LYS A 25 -31.86 -16.67 7.12
CA LYS A 25 -31.42 -17.93 6.50
C LYS A 25 -30.80 -17.73 5.12
N ILE A 26 -31.25 -16.75 4.35
CA ILE A 26 -30.68 -16.43 3.04
C ILE A 26 -29.29 -15.83 3.22
N ILE A 27 -29.17 -14.86 4.13
CA ILE A 27 -27.90 -14.20 4.49
C ILE A 27 -26.88 -15.21 5.03
N ASP A 28 -27.30 -16.09 5.95
CA ASP A 28 -26.43 -17.12 6.53
C ASP A 28 -25.89 -18.07 5.44
N ARG A 29 -26.77 -18.58 4.55
CA ARG A 29 -26.36 -19.46 3.44
C ARG A 29 -25.43 -18.77 2.44
N GLN A 30 -25.70 -17.51 2.11
CA GLN A 30 -24.81 -16.74 1.22
C GLN A 30 -23.44 -16.51 1.86
N THR A 31 -23.42 -16.27 3.17
CA THR A 31 -22.18 -16.11 3.94
C THR A 31 -21.36 -17.40 3.92
N GLU A 32 -21.98 -18.55 4.21
CA GLU A 32 -21.32 -19.86 4.16
C GLU A 32 -20.72 -20.14 2.77
N ALA A 33 -21.50 -19.96 1.71
CA ALA A 33 -21.03 -20.18 0.33
C ALA A 33 -19.85 -19.26 -0.05
N LEU A 34 -19.86 -17.99 0.40
CA LEU A 34 -18.75 -17.07 0.16
C LEU A 34 -17.50 -17.44 0.98
N ILE A 35 -17.65 -17.94 2.22
CA ILE A 35 -16.53 -18.42 3.05
C ILE A 35 -15.89 -19.63 2.37
N GLU A 36 -16.69 -20.64 2.00
CA GLU A 36 -16.21 -21.87 1.36
C GLU A 36 -15.48 -21.56 0.05
N GLU A 37 -16.03 -20.65 -0.76
CA GLU A 37 -15.39 -20.19 -1.97
C GLU A 37 -14.06 -19.49 -1.68
N MET A 38 -14.01 -18.59 -0.69
CA MET A 38 -12.80 -17.88 -0.30
C MET A 38 -11.70 -18.87 0.12
N GLU A 39 -12.02 -19.81 1.02
CA GLU A 39 -11.08 -20.84 1.49
C GLU A 39 -10.56 -21.69 0.32
N SER A 40 -11.44 -22.11 -0.60
CA SER A 40 -11.06 -22.86 -1.80
C SER A 40 -10.12 -22.06 -2.72
N LEU A 41 -10.42 -20.77 -2.95
CA LEU A 41 -9.58 -19.88 -3.75
C LEU A 41 -8.23 -19.63 -3.08
N GLU A 42 -8.18 -19.46 -1.75
CA GLU A 42 -6.94 -19.30 -1.01
C GLU A 42 -6.05 -20.54 -1.14
N VAL A 43 -6.61 -21.75 -1.00
CA VAL A 43 -5.85 -23.01 -1.24
C VAL A 43 -5.32 -23.07 -2.68
N LYS A 44 -6.12 -22.66 -3.66
CA LYS A 44 -5.72 -22.65 -5.07
C LYS A 44 -4.61 -21.63 -5.33
N LEU A 45 -4.74 -20.42 -4.80
CA LEU A 45 -3.74 -19.35 -4.92
C LEU A 45 -2.42 -19.73 -4.24
N ASP A 46 -2.49 -20.31 -3.04
CA ASP A 46 -1.33 -20.80 -2.29
C ASP A 46 -0.53 -21.85 -3.08
N LYS A 47 -1.20 -22.70 -3.88
CA LYS A 47 -0.52 -23.61 -4.80
C LYS A 47 0.31 -22.87 -5.86
N PHE A 48 -0.23 -21.80 -6.47
CA PHE A 48 0.52 -20.98 -7.43
C PHE A 48 1.67 -20.22 -6.75
N ASP A 49 1.37 -19.54 -5.63
CA ASP A 49 2.33 -18.77 -4.86
C ASP A 49 3.54 -19.63 -4.43
N ARG A 50 3.31 -20.90 -4.07
CA ARG A 50 4.38 -21.86 -3.72
C ARG A 50 5.16 -22.37 -4.92
N ASN A 51 4.44 -22.80 -5.96
CA ASN A 51 5.02 -23.52 -7.09
C ASN A 51 5.76 -22.59 -8.03
N HIS A 52 5.36 -21.32 -8.13
CA HIS A 52 5.70 -20.50 -9.27
C HIS A 52 6.45 -19.23 -8.87
N ARG A 53 6.11 -18.57 -7.74
CA ARG A 53 6.78 -17.34 -7.27
C ARG A 53 7.13 -16.37 -8.41
N LEU A 54 6.23 -16.28 -9.40
CA LEU A 54 6.43 -15.57 -10.66
C LEU A 54 6.21 -14.07 -10.52
N TYR A 55 6.06 -13.56 -9.29
CA TYR A 55 5.80 -12.14 -9.02
C TYR A 55 6.69 -11.25 -9.89
N ASP A 56 8.00 -11.49 -9.89
CA ASP A 56 8.97 -10.62 -10.56
C ASP A 56 9.10 -10.85 -12.07
N ILE A 57 8.32 -11.75 -12.67
CA ILE A 57 8.52 -12.11 -14.09
C ILE A 57 8.18 -10.94 -15.02
N PHE A 58 7.16 -10.16 -14.68
CA PHE A 58 6.79 -8.97 -15.43
C PHE A 58 7.75 -7.80 -15.22
N SER A 59 8.49 -7.80 -14.13
CA SER A 59 9.52 -6.82 -13.78
C SER A 59 10.86 -7.09 -14.47
N PHE A 60 10.97 -8.17 -15.26
CA PHE A 60 12.13 -8.45 -16.12
C PHE A 60 11.82 -8.05 -17.56
N PRO A 61 12.35 -6.91 -18.07
CA PRO A 61 12.07 -6.43 -19.43
C PRO A 61 12.45 -7.44 -20.52
N GLY A 62 13.44 -8.30 -20.25
CA GLY A 62 13.88 -9.34 -21.19
C GLY A 62 12.96 -10.56 -21.30
N PHE A 63 11.90 -10.67 -20.47
CA PHE A 63 10.99 -11.82 -20.53
C PHE A 63 10.09 -11.79 -21.77
N MET A 64 9.64 -10.59 -22.13
CA MET A 64 8.61 -10.36 -23.13
C MET A 64 8.72 -8.91 -23.61
N SER A 65 8.50 -8.65 -24.90
CA SER A 65 8.44 -7.30 -25.44
C SER A 65 7.27 -6.51 -24.84
N ASP A 66 7.33 -5.17 -24.84
CA ASP A 66 6.22 -4.35 -24.33
C ASP A 66 4.93 -4.52 -25.13
N GLU A 67 5.04 -4.80 -26.43
CA GLU A 67 3.87 -5.04 -27.29
C GLU A 67 3.18 -6.37 -26.95
N ASP A 68 3.96 -7.44 -26.84
CA ASP A 68 3.44 -8.74 -26.41
C ASP A 68 2.84 -8.66 -25.00
N PHE A 69 3.43 -7.83 -24.13
CA PHE A 69 2.94 -7.61 -22.77
C PHE A 69 1.59 -6.93 -22.76
N LYS A 70 1.39 -5.90 -23.57
CA LYS A 70 0.08 -5.26 -23.75
C LYS A 70 -0.96 -6.26 -24.25
N ILE A 71 -0.61 -7.06 -25.25
CA ILE A 71 -1.51 -8.10 -25.79
C ILE A 71 -1.88 -9.11 -24.68
N PHE A 72 -0.90 -9.57 -23.90
CA PHE A 72 -1.13 -10.47 -22.76
C PHE A 72 -2.08 -9.83 -21.73
N VAL A 73 -1.86 -8.57 -21.36
CA VAL A 73 -2.69 -7.85 -20.38
C VAL A 73 -4.12 -7.67 -20.90
N GLU A 74 -4.32 -7.34 -22.17
CA GLU A 74 -5.68 -7.25 -22.74
C GLU A 74 -6.39 -8.61 -22.75
N LYS A 75 -5.70 -9.69 -23.15
CA LYS A 75 -6.26 -11.06 -23.08
C LYS A 75 -6.67 -11.42 -21.65
N TRP A 76 -5.82 -11.10 -20.67
CA TRP A 76 -6.13 -11.34 -19.26
C TRP A 76 -7.34 -10.52 -18.79
N LYS A 77 -7.41 -9.22 -19.12
CA LYS A 77 -8.57 -8.36 -18.79
C LYS A 77 -9.87 -8.92 -19.37
N ASP A 78 -9.83 -9.43 -20.60
CA ASP A 78 -10.99 -10.08 -21.22
C ASP A 78 -11.39 -11.37 -20.49
N GLN A 79 -10.44 -12.16 -20.00
CA GLN A 79 -10.73 -13.31 -19.15
C GLN A 79 -11.35 -12.88 -17.81
N VAL A 80 -10.80 -11.85 -17.17
CA VAL A 80 -11.30 -11.30 -15.91
C VAL A 80 -12.74 -10.82 -16.07
N ARG A 81 -13.08 -10.10 -17.14
CA ARG A 81 -14.45 -9.67 -17.44
C ARG A 81 -15.42 -10.81 -17.69
N LYS A 82 -14.96 -11.91 -18.30
CA LYS A 82 -15.80 -13.08 -18.61
C LYS A 82 -16.05 -13.99 -17.41
N LYS A 83 -15.07 -14.08 -16.50
CA LYS A 83 -15.06 -15.09 -15.43
C LYS A 83 -15.21 -14.50 -14.02
N THR A 84 -15.13 -13.18 -13.88
CA THR A 84 -15.21 -12.46 -12.59
C THR A 84 -15.96 -11.15 -12.77
N ASN A 85 -16.27 -10.50 -11.65
CA ASN A 85 -16.84 -9.15 -11.62
C ASN A 85 -15.87 -8.10 -11.08
N LEU A 86 -14.55 -8.37 -11.11
CA LEU A 86 -13.57 -7.46 -10.52
C LEU A 86 -13.54 -6.09 -11.21
N LEU A 87 -13.53 -6.09 -12.55
CA LEU A 87 -13.42 -4.87 -13.34
C LEU A 87 -14.78 -4.23 -13.65
N THR A 88 -15.87 -4.94 -13.41
CA THR A 88 -17.25 -4.50 -13.71
C THR A 88 -17.54 -3.10 -13.18
N PRO A 89 -17.23 -2.75 -11.92
CA PRO A 89 -17.54 -1.40 -11.44
C PRO A 89 -16.77 -0.29 -12.15
N LEU A 90 -15.52 -0.56 -12.53
CA LEU A 90 -14.69 0.39 -13.26
C LEU A 90 -15.21 0.55 -14.69
N ASP A 91 -15.55 -0.56 -15.33
CA ASP A 91 -16.16 -0.59 -16.67
C ASP A 91 -17.51 0.19 -16.67
N GLU A 92 -18.35 0.01 -15.64
CA GLU A 92 -19.63 0.73 -15.44
C GLU A 92 -19.46 2.25 -15.25
N LEU A 93 -18.35 2.67 -14.62
CA LEU A 93 -18.00 4.08 -14.46
C LEU A 93 -17.27 4.65 -15.68
N GLY A 94 -16.75 3.78 -16.56
CA GLY A 94 -15.96 4.12 -17.74
C GLY A 94 -14.47 4.38 -17.44
N ILE A 95 -13.96 3.87 -16.33
CA ILE A 95 -12.58 4.07 -15.86
C ILE A 95 -11.72 2.91 -16.36
N ARG A 96 -10.63 3.22 -17.09
CA ARG A 96 -9.66 2.22 -17.54
C ARG A 96 -8.50 2.08 -16.55
N VAL A 97 -8.07 0.83 -16.34
CA VAL A 97 -6.93 0.44 -15.48
C VAL A 97 -6.09 -0.63 -16.19
N PHE A 98 -4.90 -0.91 -15.64
CA PHE A 98 -3.92 -1.82 -16.24
C PHE A 98 -3.62 -1.44 -17.70
N CYS A 99 -3.24 -0.18 -17.89
CA CYS A 99 -2.79 0.38 -19.16
C CYS A 99 -1.67 1.41 -18.92
N ASP A 100 -0.86 1.66 -19.94
CA ASP A 100 0.25 2.63 -19.85
C ASP A 100 -0.21 4.09 -19.98
N ASP A 101 -1.38 4.31 -20.59
CA ASP A 101 -1.93 5.62 -20.90
C ASP A 101 -3.04 6.03 -19.92
N LEU A 102 -2.80 5.83 -18.62
CA LEU A 102 -3.75 6.18 -17.56
C LEU A 102 -4.22 7.64 -17.63
N GLU A 103 -3.39 8.54 -18.17
CA GLU A 103 -3.74 9.94 -18.40
C GLU A 103 -4.88 10.15 -19.41
N ASN A 104 -5.12 9.18 -20.29
CA ASN A 104 -6.14 9.25 -21.31
C ASN A 104 -7.34 8.39 -20.88
N GLN A 105 -8.47 9.01 -20.55
CA GLN A 105 -9.68 8.30 -20.12
C GLN A 105 -10.83 8.63 -21.08
N PRO A 106 -11.17 7.75 -22.04
CA PRO A 106 -12.14 8.07 -23.10
C PRO A 106 -13.53 8.47 -22.60
N ALA A 107 -13.96 7.92 -21.46
CA ALA A 107 -15.24 8.26 -20.84
C ALA A 107 -15.23 9.63 -20.10
N PHE A 108 -14.07 10.28 -20.03
CA PHE A 108 -13.84 11.56 -19.35
C PHE A 108 -13.24 12.58 -20.33
N PRO A 109 -13.96 12.93 -21.42
CA PRO A 109 -13.43 13.78 -22.48
C PRO A 109 -13.08 15.18 -21.93
N GLY A 110 -11.86 15.63 -22.24
CA GLY A 110 -11.37 16.95 -21.83
C GLY A 110 -10.90 17.04 -20.39
N ILE A 111 -10.86 15.93 -19.64
CA ILE A 111 -10.10 15.84 -18.39
C ILE A 111 -8.61 15.68 -18.71
N LYS A 112 -7.77 16.52 -18.13
CA LYS A 112 -6.31 16.35 -18.13
C LYS A 112 -5.90 15.72 -16.79
N ILE A 113 -5.21 14.58 -16.83
CA ILE A 113 -4.60 13.96 -15.65
C ILE A 113 -3.10 14.29 -15.67
N GLU A 114 -2.62 14.91 -14.60
CA GLU A 114 -1.23 15.33 -14.43
C GLU A 114 -0.58 14.55 -13.29
N PHE A 115 0.46 13.81 -13.61
CA PHE A 115 1.32 13.10 -12.65
C PHE A 115 2.48 13.99 -12.20
N GLU A 116 3.13 13.63 -11.09
CA GLU A 116 4.27 14.38 -10.53
C GLU A 116 3.96 15.88 -10.30
N SER A 117 2.74 16.22 -9.89
CA SER A 117 2.32 17.61 -9.76
C SER A 117 2.98 18.29 -8.55
N GLU A 118 3.87 19.25 -8.81
CA GLU A 118 4.55 20.06 -7.79
C GLU A 118 3.55 20.79 -6.89
N GLU A 119 2.41 21.23 -7.43
CA GLU A 119 1.35 21.91 -6.66
C GLU A 119 0.77 21.01 -5.55
N ILE A 120 0.61 19.72 -5.82
CA ILE A 120 0.12 18.76 -4.81
C ILE A 120 1.21 18.45 -3.80
N LEU A 121 2.46 18.35 -4.24
CA LEU A 121 3.62 18.16 -3.36
C LEU A 121 3.75 19.33 -2.36
N GLU A 122 3.63 20.58 -2.84
CA GLU A 122 3.66 21.80 -2.01
C GLU A 122 2.47 21.91 -1.05
N ARG A 123 1.30 21.37 -1.43
CA ARG A 123 0.12 21.33 -0.54
C ARG A 123 0.22 20.25 0.53
N ASN A 124 0.89 19.13 0.23
CA ASN A 124 0.98 17.95 1.08
C ASN A 124 2.35 17.76 1.77
N VAL A 125 3.04 18.86 2.10
CA VAL A 125 4.35 18.89 2.79
C VAL A 125 4.38 18.07 4.10
N ARG A 126 3.22 17.76 4.69
CA ARG A 126 3.13 16.92 5.90
C ARG A 126 3.47 15.46 5.68
N ASN A 127 3.39 14.96 4.44
CA ASN A 127 3.51 13.54 4.16
C ASN A 127 4.04 13.32 2.73
N LEU A 128 5.29 13.74 2.51
CA LEU A 128 5.99 13.65 1.20
C LEU A 128 6.06 12.22 0.65
N GLU A 129 5.89 11.21 1.50
CA GLU A 129 5.87 9.79 1.13
C GLU A 129 4.49 9.27 0.73
N SER A 130 3.42 10.04 0.94
CA SER A 130 2.06 9.63 0.58
C SER A 130 1.70 10.03 -0.85
N ILE A 131 1.17 9.07 -1.60
CA ILE A 131 0.53 9.32 -2.89
C ILE A 131 -0.82 10.00 -2.59
N VAL A 132 -1.03 11.18 -3.18
CA VAL A 132 -2.25 11.97 -2.97
C VAL A 132 -2.73 12.54 -4.31
N GLY A 133 -4.03 12.52 -4.53
CA GLY A 133 -4.70 13.10 -5.69
C GLY A 133 -5.50 14.34 -5.34
N LEU A 134 -5.82 15.13 -6.37
CA LEU A 134 -6.82 16.19 -6.30
C LEU A 134 -7.46 16.41 -7.66
N ALA A 135 -8.78 16.24 -7.72
CA ALA A 135 -9.64 16.75 -8.79
C ALA A 135 -9.90 18.25 -8.59
N TYR A 136 -9.40 19.10 -9.51
CA TYR A 136 -9.63 20.55 -9.48
C TYR A 136 -10.61 20.98 -10.58
N GLY A 137 -11.76 21.53 -10.17
CA GLY A 137 -12.81 21.93 -11.10
C GLY A 137 -13.27 20.78 -12.00
N SER A 138 -13.88 21.11 -13.14
CA SER A 138 -14.48 20.11 -14.04
C SER A 138 -13.53 19.58 -15.11
N LYS A 139 -12.21 19.84 -15.05
CA LYS A 139 -11.29 19.57 -16.17
C LYS A 139 -9.89 19.05 -15.83
N GLU A 140 -9.49 19.04 -14.56
CA GLU A 140 -8.12 18.61 -14.21
C GLU A 140 -8.12 17.66 -13.02
N VAL A 141 -7.26 16.65 -13.10
CA VAL A 141 -6.89 15.75 -12.00
C VAL A 141 -5.37 15.84 -11.84
N LYS A 142 -4.90 16.13 -10.64
CA LYS A 142 -3.47 16.25 -10.32
C LYS A 142 -3.10 15.20 -9.28
N ILE A 143 -2.00 14.48 -9.50
CA ILE A 143 -1.56 13.38 -8.65
C ILE A 143 -0.11 13.58 -8.27
N ASN A 144 0.19 13.43 -6.98
CA ASN A 144 1.55 13.36 -6.46
C ASN A 144 2.08 11.94 -6.58
N GLY A 145 2.82 11.68 -7.65
CA GLY A 145 3.49 10.41 -7.89
C GLY A 145 3.82 10.21 -9.36
N GLN A 146 4.90 9.48 -9.64
CA GLN A 146 5.28 9.10 -10.99
C GLN A 146 4.30 8.06 -11.54
N LYS A 147 3.87 8.23 -12.80
CA LYS A 147 3.02 7.26 -13.49
C LYS A 147 3.65 5.87 -13.49
N MET A 148 2.92 4.87 -12.97
CA MET A 148 3.39 3.49 -12.95
C MET A 148 3.17 2.82 -14.32
N PRO A 149 4.22 2.26 -14.96
CA PRO A 149 4.06 1.44 -16.16
C PRO A 149 3.16 0.22 -15.91
N VAL A 150 2.44 -0.24 -16.92
CA VAL A 150 1.49 -1.36 -16.78
C VAL A 150 2.16 -2.63 -16.24
N ARG A 151 3.44 -2.86 -16.55
CA ARG A 151 4.22 -3.96 -15.96
C ARG A 151 4.30 -3.92 -14.45
N ILE A 152 4.52 -2.72 -13.89
CA ILE A 152 4.60 -2.52 -12.44
C ILE A 152 3.21 -2.71 -11.82
N GLN A 153 2.15 -2.19 -12.46
CA GLN A 153 0.77 -2.38 -12.00
C GLN A 153 0.40 -3.88 -11.96
N MET A 154 0.72 -4.62 -13.02
CA MET A 154 0.48 -6.07 -13.11
C MET A 154 1.35 -6.87 -12.13
N HIS A 155 2.60 -6.48 -11.92
CA HIS A 155 3.48 -7.05 -10.90
C HIS A 155 2.88 -6.87 -9.50
N TYR A 156 2.42 -5.66 -9.19
CA TYR A 156 1.76 -5.35 -7.92
C TYR A 156 0.52 -6.21 -7.74
N PHE A 157 -0.38 -6.25 -8.74
CA PHE A 157 -1.59 -7.06 -8.70
C PHE A 157 -1.30 -8.57 -8.57
N LEU A 158 -0.28 -9.08 -9.26
CA LEU A 158 0.14 -10.49 -9.13
C LEU A 158 0.60 -10.81 -7.70
N ARG A 159 1.21 -9.85 -7.00
CA ARG A 159 1.74 -10.02 -5.64
C ARG A 159 0.67 -9.85 -4.56
N THR A 160 -0.18 -8.85 -4.68
CA THR A 160 -1.10 -8.43 -3.62
C THR A 160 -2.57 -8.71 -3.94
N GLY A 161 -2.89 -8.92 -5.21
CA GLY A 161 -4.27 -8.95 -5.71
C GLY A 161 -4.96 -7.60 -5.64
N GLU A 162 -4.21 -6.51 -5.44
CA GLU A 162 -4.68 -5.12 -5.34
C GLU A 162 -4.27 -4.33 -6.57
N ILE A 163 -4.99 -3.23 -6.82
CA ILE A 163 -4.49 -2.20 -7.74
C ILE A 163 -3.40 -1.40 -7.03
N ASP A 164 -2.38 -0.99 -7.78
CA ASP A 164 -1.31 -0.18 -7.24
C ASP A 164 -1.87 1.15 -6.67
N PRO A 165 -1.30 1.66 -5.57
CA PRO A 165 -1.87 2.84 -4.89
C PRO A 165 -2.00 4.09 -5.76
N LEU A 166 -1.14 4.26 -6.78
CA LEU A 166 -1.24 5.38 -7.71
C LEU A 166 -2.48 5.25 -8.60
N SER A 167 -2.68 4.09 -9.22
CA SER A 167 -3.90 3.80 -9.99
C SER A 167 -5.16 3.86 -9.11
N SER A 168 -5.09 3.42 -7.84
CA SER A 168 -6.19 3.59 -6.87
C SER A 168 -6.56 5.07 -6.71
N THR A 169 -5.54 5.92 -6.54
CA THR A 169 -5.72 7.38 -6.45
C THR A 169 -6.32 7.96 -7.74
N VAL A 170 -5.87 7.51 -8.92
CA VAL A 170 -6.47 7.91 -10.21
C VAL A 170 -7.96 7.56 -10.25
N ILE A 171 -8.33 6.33 -9.87
CA ILE A 171 -9.72 5.87 -9.84
C ILE A 171 -10.55 6.76 -8.90
N HIS A 172 -10.05 7.01 -7.69
CA HIS A 172 -10.68 7.88 -6.70
C HIS A 172 -11.01 9.25 -7.29
N GLU A 173 -10.02 9.93 -7.90
CA GLU A 173 -10.22 11.25 -8.49
C GLU A 173 -11.12 11.24 -9.74
N LEU A 174 -11.12 10.15 -10.51
CA LEU A 174 -12.04 10.01 -11.66
C LEU A 174 -13.48 9.80 -11.20
N VAL A 175 -13.72 9.13 -10.07
CA VAL A 175 -15.06 9.07 -9.46
C VAL A 175 -15.54 10.46 -9.07
N HIS A 176 -14.67 11.29 -8.48
CA HIS A 176 -14.97 12.70 -8.23
C HIS A 176 -15.39 13.43 -9.51
N GLN A 177 -14.60 13.30 -10.58
CA GLN A 177 -14.91 13.93 -11.86
C GLN A 177 -16.24 13.42 -12.46
N LYS A 178 -16.53 12.13 -12.33
CA LYS A 178 -17.80 11.54 -12.79
C LYS A 178 -19.00 12.21 -12.14
N HIS A 179 -18.95 12.40 -10.83
CA HIS A 179 -20.03 13.05 -10.09
C HIS A 179 -20.14 14.53 -10.44
N PHE A 180 -19.03 15.25 -10.56
CA PHE A 180 -19.04 16.65 -11.00
C PHE A 180 -19.63 16.83 -12.41
N PHE A 181 -19.36 15.89 -13.33
CA PHE A 181 -19.97 15.88 -14.67
C PHE A 181 -21.48 15.62 -14.62
N MET A 182 -21.92 14.71 -13.76
CA MET A 182 -23.34 14.40 -13.59
C MET A 182 -24.11 15.52 -12.88
N ASN A 183 -23.50 16.15 -11.87
CA ASN A 183 -24.08 17.25 -11.12
C ASN A 183 -23.00 18.14 -10.47
N LYS A 184 -22.89 19.40 -10.91
CA LYS A 184 -21.95 20.38 -10.34
C LYS A 184 -22.19 20.72 -8.87
N GLY A 185 -23.40 20.46 -8.36
CA GLY A 185 -23.80 20.68 -6.97
C GLY A 185 -23.83 19.42 -6.10
N VAL A 186 -23.22 18.31 -6.56
CA VAL A 186 -23.15 17.07 -5.78
C VAL A 186 -22.48 17.29 -4.44
N SER A 187 -22.96 16.61 -3.40
CA SER A 187 -22.36 16.70 -2.06
C SER A 187 -20.92 16.16 -2.08
N PRO A 188 -19.91 16.95 -1.68
CA PRO A 188 -18.53 16.47 -1.60
C PRO A 188 -18.41 15.23 -0.71
N MET A 189 -19.18 15.16 0.38
CA MET A 189 -19.14 14.05 1.30
C MET A 189 -19.69 12.75 0.69
N LEU A 190 -20.76 12.82 -0.12
CA LEU A 190 -21.26 11.64 -0.81
C LEU A 190 -20.31 11.16 -1.90
N THR A 191 -19.67 12.09 -2.61
CA THR A 191 -18.66 11.76 -3.60
C THR A 191 -17.44 11.09 -2.96
N GLU A 192 -16.98 11.59 -1.81
CA GLU A 192 -15.90 10.95 -1.03
C GLU A 192 -16.28 9.55 -0.55
N VAL A 193 -17.50 9.37 0.00
CA VAL A 193 -17.99 8.05 0.39
C VAL A 193 -17.94 7.10 -0.80
N GLN A 194 -18.52 7.47 -1.94
CA GLN A 194 -18.46 6.60 -3.11
C GLN A 194 -17.04 6.40 -3.62
N ALA A 195 -16.19 7.42 -3.66
CA ALA A 195 -14.82 7.28 -4.14
C ALA A 195 -14.04 6.26 -3.29
N HIS A 196 -14.24 6.22 -1.97
CA HIS A 196 -13.68 5.18 -1.12
C HIS A 196 -14.31 3.79 -1.34
N TYR A 197 -15.61 3.69 -1.65
CA TYR A 197 -16.23 2.42 -2.07
C TYR A 197 -15.79 1.97 -3.47
N SER A 198 -15.55 2.91 -4.39
CA SER A 198 -15.18 2.74 -5.79
C SER A 198 -13.68 2.57 -6.00
N SER A 199 -12.86 2.85 -4.98
CA SER A 199 -11.44 2.46 -4.89
C SER A 199 -11.32 0.95 -4.59
N ILE A 200 -12.10 0.14 -5.33
CA ILE A 200 -12.53 -1.27 -5.15
C ILE A 200 -11.40 -2.29 -4.97
N LEU A 201 -10.15 -1.82 -4.94
CA LEU A 201 -8.95 -2.62 -5.10
C LEU A 201 -7.92 -2.38 -3.98
N GLU A 202 -8.23 -1.59 -2.96
CA GLU A 202 -7.46 -1.55 -1.69
C GLU A 202 -7.88 -2.72 -0.79
N SER A 203 -6.94 -3.50 -0.22
CA SER A 203 -7.24 -4.57 0.74
C SER A 203 -7.10 -4.15 2.20
N GLY A 204 -7.73 -4.94 3.08
CA GLY A 204 -7.54 -4.89 4.52
C GLY A 204 -8.70 -4.24 5.28
N ASP A 205 -8.43 -3.87 6.54
CA ASP A 205 -9.40 -3.18 7.38
C ASP A 205 -9.78 -1.79 6.82
N LEU A 206 -9.02 -1.23 5.86
CA LEU A 206 -9.20 0.08 5.20
C LEU A 206 -10.51 0.27 4.44
N PHE A 207 -11.08 -0.81 3.92
CA PHE A 207 -12.38 -0.76 3.24
C PHE A 207 -13.58 -0.92 4.20
N ALA A 208 -13.35 -1.18 5.49
CA ALA A 208 -14.46 -1.31 6.42
C ALA A 208 -15.22 0.03 6.53
N PRO A 209 -16.56 0.03 6.59
CA PRO A 209 -17.36 1.23 6.85
C PRO A 209 -16.80 2.08 8.01
N SER A 210 -16.28 1.42 9.04
CA SER A 210 -15.64 2.07 10.19
C SER A 210 -14.39 2.89 9.85
N GLN A 211 -13.59 2.48 8.87
CA GLN A 211 -12.38 3.19 8.44
C GLN A 211 -12.71 4.34 7.50
N ILE A 212 -13.63 4.15 6.55
CA ILE A 212 -14.19 5.26 5.74
C ILE A 212 -14.75 6.34 6.68
N MET A 213 -15.51 5.92 7.69
CA MET A 213 -16.02 6.79 8.74
C MET A 213 -14.91 7.51 9.50
N GLU A 214 -13.82 6.83 9.86
CA GLU A 214 -12.69 7.45 10.56
C GLU A 214 -11.99 8.50 9.70
N ILE A 215 -11.68 8.17 8.45
CA ILE A 215 -11.03 9.07 7.46
C ILE A 215 -11.87 10.33 7.26
N LEU A 216 -13.17 10.17 6.99
CA LEU A 216 -14.05 11.29 6.64
C LEU A 216 -14.46 12.14 7.85
N THR A 217 -14.38 11.60 9.07
CA THR A 217 -14.78 12.31 10.30
C THR A 217 -13.61 12.77 11.16
N ASP A 218 -12.36 12.47 10.77
CA ASP A 218 -11.18 12.86 11.55
C ASP A 218 -11.15 14.39 11.73
N LYS A 219 -11.16 14.81 12.99
CA LYS A 219 -11.11 16.22 13.40
C LYS A 219 -9.78 16.87 13.03
N LYS A 220 -8.72 16.09 12.81
CA LYS A 220 -7.40 16.55 12.37
C LYS A 220 -7.16 16.38 10.87
N GLY A 221 -8.01 15.58 10.20
CA GLY A 221 -7.98 15.37 8.76
C GLY A 221 -8.52 16.57 7.97
N SER A 222 -8.47 16.44 6.66
CA SER A 222 -8.88 17.44 5.67
C SER A 222 -10.41 17.65 5.61
N TYR A 223 -11.20 16.59 5.81
CA TYR A 223 -12.64 16.59 5.55
C TYR A 223 -13.53 17.08 6.71
N LYS A 224 -13.29 16.58 7.93
CA LYS A 224 -14.01 16.98 9.17
C LYS A 224 -15.54 16.91 9.05
N PHE A 225 -16.08 15.96 8.28
CA PHE A 225 -17.52 15.83 8.11
C PHE A 225 -18.20 15.37 9.41
N LYS A 226 -19.50 15.68 9.55
CA LYS A 226 -20.28 15.30 10.74
C LYS A 226 -20.48 13.79 10.76
N LYS A 227 -20.03 13.13 11.85
CA LYS A 227 -20.14 11.68 12.03
C LYS A 227 -21.51 11.08 11.71
N LYS A 228 -22.61 11.71 12.14
CA LYS A 228 -23.97 11.19 11.85
C LYS A 228 -24.29 11.21 10.35
N SER A 229 -23.89 12.27 9.65
CA SER A 229 -24.13 12.45 8.22
C SER A 229 -23.32 11.48 7.38
N VAL A 230 -22.03 11.29 7.72
CA VAL A 230 -21.18 10.29 7.06
C VAL A 230 -21.74 8.89 7.26
N ARG A 231 -22.20 8.57 8.48
CA ARG A 231 -22.76 7.26 8.79
C ARG A 231 -23.97 6.93 7.92
N GLY A 232 -24.96 7.82 7.83
CA GLY A 232 -26.14 7.61 6.99
C GLY A 232 -25.79 7.37 5.53
N ALA A 233 -24.82 8.12 4.98
CA ALA A 233 -24.35 7.93 3.62
C ALA A 233 -23.62 6.58 3.41
N VAL A 234 -22.69 6.24 4.31
CA VAL A 234 -21.94 4.97 4.25
C VAL A 234 -22.87 3.77 4.40
N ASP A 235 -23.79 3.80 5.37
CA ASP A 235 -24.76 2.73 5.59
C ASP A 235 -25.67 2.56 4.35
N ALA A 236 -26.17 3.66 3.77
CA ALA A 236 -27.00 3.60 2.56
C ALA A 236 -26.25 3.04 1.33
N VAL A 237 -25.00 3.46 1.10
CA VAL A 237 -24.17 2.91 -0.01
C VAL A 237 -23.89 1.42 0.20
N THR A 238 -23.58 1.03 1.43
CA THR A 238 -23.34 -0.38 1.79
C THR A 238 -24.57 -1.24 1.50
N VAL A 239 -25.75 -0.78 1.89
CA VAL A 239 -27.01 -1.51 1.67
C VAL A 239 -27.28 -1.69 0.18
N LEU A 240 -27.17 -0.62 -0.61
CA LEU A 240 -27.42 -0.68 -2.05
C LEU A 240 -26.45 -1.64 -2.74
N LEU A 241 -25.14 -1.53 -2.48
CA LEU A 241 -24.15 -2.41 -3.08
C LEU A 241 -24.25 -3.86 -2.56
N GLY A 242 -24.51 -4.05 -1.27
CA GLY A 242 -24.67 -5.38 -0.66
C GLY A 242 -25.91 -6.13 -1.16
N LEU A 243 -26.93 -5.41 -1.61
CA LEU A 243 -28.10 -5.98 -2.27
C LEU A 243 -27.92 -6.13 -3.79
N GLY A 244 -26.73 -5.84 -4.32
CA GLY A 244 -26.37 -6.10 -5.71
C GLY A 244 -26.79 -5.02 -6.71
N PHE A 245 -27.10 -3.80 -6.27
CA PHE A 245 -27.25 -2.68 -7.19
C PHE A 245 -25.90 -2.37 -7.85
N ASP A 246 -25.93 -2.06 -9.15
CA ASP A 246 -24.73 -1.72 -9.91
C ASP A 246 -24.16 -0.34 -9.51
N TYR A 247 -22.86 -0.14 -9.72
CA TYR A 247 -22.17 1.06 -9.25
C TYR A 247 -22.61 2.30 -10.02
N HIS A 248 -22.97 2.14 -11.28
CA HIS A 248 -23.51 3.21 -12.09
C HIS A 248 -24.82 3.75 -11.49
N HIS A 249 -25.71 2.86 -11.06
CA HIS A 249 -26.97 3.20 -10.42
C HIS A 249 -26.74 3.93 -9.09
N VAL A 250 -25.84 3.42 -8.25
CA VAL A 250 -25.46 4.09 -7.00
C VAL A 250 -24.87 5.48 -7.28
N ALA A 251 -23.99 5.63 -8.29
CA ALA A 251 -23.44 6.92 -8.72
C ALA A 251 -24.51 7.91 -9.18
N GLN A 252 -25.52 7.43 -9.90
CA GLN A 252 -26.65 8.26 -10.34
C GLN A 252 -27.49 8.74 -9.16
N ILE A 253 -27.76 7.88 -8.17
CA ILE A 253 -28.49 8.26 -6.95
C ILE A 253 -27.68 9.29 -6.16
N ILE A 254 -26.38 9.05 -5.96
CA ILE A 254 -25.49 9.96 -5.24
C ILE A 254 -25.42 11.32 -5.93
N SER A 255 -25.24 11.34 -7.24
CA SER A 255 -25.17 12.58 -8.02
C SER A 255 -26.46 13.41 -7.93
N LYS A 256 -27.61 12.78 -7.65
CA LYS A 256 -28.90 13.46 -7.47
C LYS A 256 -29.22 13.76 -6.00
N SER A 257 -28.37 13.33 -5.07
CA SER A 257 -28.64 13.43 -3.65
C SER A 257 -28.07 14.71 -3.04
N ASP A 258 -28.87 15.37 -2.21
CA ASP A 258 -28.46 16.52 -1.42
C ASP A 258 -28.90 16.36 0.04
N TYR A 259 -28.27 17.10 0.95
CA TYR A 259 -28.59 17.03 2.37
C TYR A 259 -29.88 17.81 2.67
N ASP A 260 -30.95 17.08 2.97
CA ASP A 260 -32.17 17.68 3.49
C ASP A 260 -31.97 18.01 4.97
N TYR A 261 -31.92 19.29 5.30
CA TYR A 261 -31.72 19.76 6.68
C TYR A 261 -32.90 19.47 7.62
N LYS A 262 -34.12 19.31 7.09
CA LYS A 262 -35.32 19.00 7.88
C LYS A 262 -35.35 17.52 8.23
N ALA A 263 -35.17 16.64 7.25
CA ALA A 263 -35.07 15.20 7.44
C ALA A 263 -33.75 14.78 8.09
N ARG A 264 -32.72 15.62 7.96
CA ARG A 264 -31.32 15.35 8.37
C ARG A 264 -30.72 14.14 7.66
N LYS A 265 -31.06 13.96 6.38
CA LYS A 265 -30.67 12.83 5.52
C LYS A 265 -30.25 13.31 4.13
N TYR A 266 -29.44 12.52 3.43
CA TYR A 266 -29.15 12.68 2.01
C TYR A 266 -30.24 12.02 1.18
N LEU A 267 -31.06 12.82 0.51
CA LEU A 267 -32.18 12.34 -0.30
C LEU A 267 -31.87 12.54 -1.79
N PRO A 268 -32.15 11.54 -2.67
CA PRO A 268 -32.91 10.31 -2.37
C PRO A 268 -32.10 9.12 -1.83
N LEU A 269 -30.77 9.18 -1.71
CA LEU A 269 -29.92 8.04 -1.32
C LEU A 269 -30.40 7.26 -0.09
N GLU A 270 -30.53 7.95 1.06
CA GLU A 270 -30.90 7.30 2.32
C GLU A 270 -32.35 6.79 2.27
N SER A 271 -33.27 7.50 1.60
CA SER A 271 -34.66 7.04 1.47
C SER A 271 -34.81 5.81 0.58
N GLU A 272 -33.98 5.67 -0.46
CA GLU A 272 -34.04 4.49 -1.32
C GLU A 272 -33.52 3.26 -0.57
N ALA A 273 -32.41 3.40 0.17
CA ALA A 273 -31.89 2.34 1.04
C ALA A 273 -32.92 1.93 2.11
N GLU A 274 -33.53 2.89 2.81
CA GLU A 274 -34.57 2.63 3.82
C GLU A 274 -35.78 1.90 3.23
N LYS A 275 -36.28 2.36 2.08
CA LYS A 275 -37.41 1.71 1.39
C LYS A 275 -37.09 0.26 1.04
N ILE A 276 -35.86 -0.02 0.61
CA ILE A 276 -35.43 -1.37 0.26
C ILE A 276 -35.34 -2.24 1.51
N LEU A 277 -34.72 -1.75 2.60
CA LEU A 277 -34.65 -2.44 3.88
C LEU A 277 -36.05 -2.77 4.40
N GLU A 278 -36.96 -1.79 4.41
CA GLU A 278 -38.34 -1.96 4.83
C GLU A 278 -39.08 -3.00 3.97
N SER A 279 -38.91 -2.94 2.64
CA SER A 279 -39.57 -3.87 1.71
C SER A 279 -39.09 -5.32 1.89
N ASN A 280 -37.84 -5.52 2.31
CA ASN A 280 -37.24 -6.82 2.57
C ASN A 280 -37.29 -7.22 4.06
N LYS A 281 -37.87 -6.38 4.92
CA LYS A 281 -37.95 -6.55 6.38
C LYS A 281 -36.58 -6.79 7.04
N LEU A 282 -35.57 -6.08 6.56
CA LEU A 282 -34.20 -6.14 7.05
C LEU A 282 -34.00 -5.14 8.19
N ASP A 283 -33.22 -5.54 9.19
CA ASP A 283 -32.87 -4.70 10.34
C ASP A 283 -31.37 -4.31 10.36
N SER A 284 -30.93 -3.62 11.41
CA SER A 284 -29.54 -3.16 11.55
C SER A 284 -28.49 -4.29 11.65
N LEU A 285 -28.88 -5.51 12.05
CA LEU A 285 -27.99 -6.67 12.02
C LEU A 285 -27.84 -7.18 10.58
N ASP A 286 -28.93 -7.15 9.81
CA ASP A 286 -28.90 -7.50 8.39
C ASP A 286 -28.04 -6.50 7.60
N GLU A 287 -28.10 -5.20 7.91
CA GLU A 287 -27.19 -4.19 7.32
C GLU A 287 -25.71 -4.53 7.55
N PHE A 288 -25.35 -4.94 8.77
CA PHE A 288 -23.99 -5.37 9.09
C PHE A 288 -23.60 -6.66 8.34
N ALA A 289 -24.54 -7.59 8.17
CA ALA A 289 -24.29 -8.80 7.40
C ALA A 289 -24.14 -8.52 5.90
N LEU A 290 -24.90 -7.58 5.34
CA LEU A 290 -24.78 -7.12 3.95
C LEU A 290 -23.41 -6.49 3.67
N ASP A 291 -22.86 -5.70 4.61
CA ASP A 291 -21.47 -5.21 4.53
C ASP A 291 -20.48 -6.38 4.40
N LEU A 292 -20.59 -7.35 5.31
CA LEU A 292 -19.69 -8.49 5.34
C LEU A 292 -19.78 -9.31 4.04
N LEU A 293 -21.00 -9.60 3.58
CA LEU A 293 -21.27 -10.32 2.34
C LEU A 293 -20.62 -9.62 1.15
N TYR A 294 -20.81 -8.30 1.03
CA TYR A 294 -20.23 -7.53 -0.06
C TYR A 294 -18.70 -7.53 -0.03
N ARG A 295 -18.09 -7.36 1.15
CA ARG A 295 -16.62 -7.41 1.33
C ARG A 295 -16.04 -8.77 0.95
N MET A 296 -16.70 -9.84 1.38
CA MET A 296 -16.32 -11.21 1.04
C MET A 296 -16.45 -11.47 -0.45
N TYR A 297 -17.55 -11.02 -1.05
CA TYR A 297 -17.75 -11.10 -2.49
C TYR A 297 -16.62 -10.40 -3.27
N VAL A 298 -16.28 -9.15 -2.94
CA VAL A 298 -15.18 -8.41 -3.57
C VAL A 298 -13.85 -9.14 -3.39
N THR A 299 -13.58 -9.69 -2.20
CA THR A 299 -12.38 -10.49 -1.91
C THR A 299 -12.30 -11.71 -2.82
N ASN A 300 -13.40 -12.46 -2.99
CA ASN A 300 -13.45 -13.60 -3.89
C ASN A 300 -13.22 -13.19 -5.36
N GLN A 301 -13.78 -12.07 -5.83
CA GLN A 301 -13.53 -11.59 -7.19
C GLN A 301 -12.05 -11.24 -7.41
N ARG A 302 -11.40 -10.64 -6.42
CA ARG A 302 -9.95 -10.34 -6.46
C ARG A 302 -9.10 -11.60 -6.51
N LEU A 303 -9.37 -12.56 -5.62
CA LEU A 303 -8.69 -13.85 -5.61
C LEU A 303 -8.85 -14.57 -6.96
N LYS A 304 -10.07 -14.61 -7.52
CA LYS A 304 -10.33 -15.18 -8.85
C LYS A 304 -9.52 -14.50 -9.94
N ALA A 305 -9.53 -13.18 -10.01
CA ALA A 305 -8.79 -12.44 -11.03
C ALA A 305 -7.27 -12.62 -10.93
N ARG A 306 -6.74 -12.71 -9.70
CA ARG A 306 -5.32 -13.03 -9.44
C ARG A 306 -4.98 -14.46 -9.84
N ILE A 307 -5.84 -15.43 -9.53
CA ILE A 307 -5.69 -16.82 -9.99
C ILE A 307 -5.72 -16.89 -11.52
N LEU A 308 -6.63 -16.18 -12.16
CA LEU A 308 -6.69 -16.11 -13.64
C LEU A 308 -5.44 -15.50 -14.24
N LEU A 309 -4.77 -14.58 -13.54
CA LEU A 309 -3.48 -14.06 -13.97
C LEU A 309 -2.41 -15.17 -13.97
N TYR A 310 -2.33 -15.97 -12.90
CA TYR A 310 -1.42 -17.13 -12.86
C TYR A 310 -1.74 -18.14 -13.95
N GLU A 311 -3.00 -18.50 -14.12
CA GLU A 311 -3.44 -19.45 -15.15
C GLU A 311 -3.07 -18.92 -16.55
N SER A 312 -3.27 -17.63 -16.81
CA SER A 312 -2.87 -17.02 -18.09
C SER A 312 -1.36 -17.08 -18.33
N ILE A 313 -0.54 -16.93 -17.28
CA ILE A 313 0.93 -17.06 -17.37
C ILE A 313 1.32 -18.51 -17.70
N GLU A 314 0.73 -19.50 -17.02
CA GLU A 314 1.01 -20.92 -17.28
C GLU A 314 0.50 -21.39 -18.66
N GLU A 315 -0.61 -20.82 -19.15
CA GLU A 315 -1.16 -21.10 -20.49
C GLU A 315 -0.26 -20.53 -21.60
N GLU A 316 0.25 -19.31 -21.43
CA GLU A 316 1.00 -18.61 -22.48
C GLU A 316 2.50 -18.98 -22.48
N PHE A 317 3.07 -19.42 -21.35
CA PHE A 317 4.52 -19.69 -21.24
C PHE A 317 4.84 -21.09 -20.72
N SER A 318 5.78 -21.75 -21.39
CA SER A 318 6.34 -23.00 -20.89
C SER A 318 7.08 -22.81 -19.57
N LEU A 319 7.04 -23.83 -18.71
CA LEU A 319 7.77 -23.84 -17.44
C LEU A 319 9.26 -23.55 -17.62
N GLU A 320 9.87 -24.02 -18.71
CA GLU A 320 11.30 -23.76 -19.00
C GLU A 320 11.58 -22.28 -19.32
N LYS A 321 10.67 -21.62 -20.05
CA LYS A 321 10.77 -20.18 -20.32
C LYS A 321 10.61 -19.39 -19.03
N LEU A 322 9.64 -19.76 -18.19
CA LEU A 322 9.42 -19.15 -16.86
C LEU A 322 10.65 -19.34 -15.96
N ARG A 323 11.23 -20.54 -15.94
CA ARG A 323 12.47 -20.89 -15.23
C ARG A 323 13.62 -20.01 -15.64
N THR A 324 13.90 -19.95 -16.93
CA THR A 324 14.99 -19.13 -17.49
C THR A 324 14.82 -17.65 -17.13
N ALA A 325 13.60 -17.14 -17.28
CA ALA A 325 13.29 -15.74 -16.98
C ALA A 325 13.42 -15.40 -15.49
N LYS A 326 12.94 -16.27 -14.59
CA LYS A 326 13.08 -16.05 -13.14
C LYS A 326 14.53 -16.14 -12.68
N MET A 327 15.30 -17.09 -13.21
CA MET A 327 16.72 -17.18 -12.90
C MET A 327 17.47 -15.93 -13.36
N ALA A 328 17.18 -15.46 -14.58
CA ALA A 328 17.72 -14.19 -15.08
C ALA A 328 17.28 -12.98 -14.25
N SER A 329 16.03 -12.94 -13.78
CA SER A 329 15.51 -11.81 -13.00
C SER A 329 16.02 -11.76 -11.57
N LEU A 330 16.39 -12.91 -10.99
CA LEU A 330 16.99 -13.00 -9.67
C LEU A 330 18.51 -12.79 -9.67
N ARG A 331 19.16 -13.02 -10.80
CA ARG A 331 20.59 -12.78 -10.94
C ARG A 331 20.88 -11.30 -10.71
N GLY A 332 21.80 -11.01 -9.79
CA GLY A 332 22.17 -9.64 -9.46
C GLY A 332 21.16 -8.86 -8.61
N LYS A 333 20.13 -9.51 -8.05
CA LYS A 333 19.15 -8.84 -7.17
C LYS A 333 19.31 -9.20 -5.70
N ILE A 334 18.99 -8.23 -4.84
CA ILE A 334 18.88 -8.41 -3.39
C ILE A 334 17.41 -8.65 -3.05
N VAL A 335 17.04 -9.90 -2.80
CA VAL A 335 15.64 -10.26 -2.60
C VAL A 335 15.21 -10.08 -1.15
N ALA A 336 13.99 -9.58 -0.96
CA ALA A 336 13.33 -9.69 0.33
C ALA A 336 12.93 -11.15 0.58
N SER A 337 13.05 -11.61 1.83
CA SER A 337 12.57 -12.91 2.26
C SER A 337 11.05 -12.88 2.42
N THR A 338 10.32 -12.88 1.29
CA THR A 338 8.86 -12.65 1.25
C THR A 338 8.01 -13.79 1.84
N PHE A 339 8.61 -14.86 2.37
CA PHE A 339 7.91 -16.10 2.74
C PHE A 339 7.67 -16.27 4.24
N GLN A 340 8.04 -15.23 4.98
CA GLN A 340 7.93 -15.17 6.44
C GLN A 340 6.70 -14.42 6.89
N TYR A 341 5.80 -14.07 5.98
CA TYR A 341 4.49 -13.52 6.27
C TYR A 341 3.43 -14.61 6.10
N ASP A 342 2.43 -14.63 6.98
CA ASP A 342 1.23 -15.44 6.81
C ASP A 342 0.36 -14.88 5.64
N TYR A 343 -0.72 -15.58 5.34
CA TYR A 343 -1.67 -15.20 4.29
C TYR A 343 -2.32 -13.83 4.52
N ASN A 344 -2.25 -13.27 5.73
CA ASN A 344 -2.72 -11.92 6.06
C ASN A 344 -1.61 -10.87 5.99
N GLY A 345 -0.43 -11.21 5.45
CA GLY A 345 0.71 -10.31 5.42
C GLY A 345 1.29 -10.03 6.80
N LYS A 346 1.07 -10.89 7.81
CA LYS A 346 1.67 -10.76 9.15
C LYS A 346 2.91 -11.62 9.28
N PRO A 347 4.02 -11.12 9.84
CA PRO A 347 5.21 -11.92 10.01
C PRO A 347 4.90 -13.13 10.92
N LYS A 348 5.22 -14.35 10.43
CA LYS A 348 5.11 -15.63 11.14
C LYS A 348 5.93 -15.62 12.44
N ASP A 349 7.01 -14.84 12.48
CA ASP A 349 7.80 -14.56 13.69
C ASP A 349 8.00 -13.04 13.86
N LYS A 350 7.56 -12.50 15.01
CA LYS A 350 7.58 -11.05 15.31
C LYS A 350 8.98 -10.48 15.51
N ASN A 351 10.01 -11.32 15.67
CA ASN A 351 11.39 -10.87 15.89
C ASN A 351 12.23 -10.78 14.59
N PHE A 352 11.62 -11.03 13.43
CA PHE A 352 12.34 -11.33 12.19
C PHE A 352 12.48 -10.16 11.21
N GLU A 353 11.69 -9.09 11.39
CA GLU A 353 11.53 -7.99 10.42
C GLU A 353 12.67 -6.96 10.38
N LEU A 354 13.81 -7.22 11.03
CA LEU A 354 14.89 -6.23 11.17
C LEU A 354 15.84 -6.23 9.95
N GLY A 355 15.27 -6.18 8.75
CA GLY A 355 16.05 -5.91 7.54
C GLY A 355 16.76 -7.09 6.89
N GLN A 356 16.27 -8.31 7.08
CA GLN A 356 16.84 -9.48 6.43
C GLN A 356 16.61 -9.45 4.91
N ARG A 357 17.63 -9.87 4.15
CA ARG A 357 17.67 -9.93 2.68
C ARG A 357 18.46 -11.13 2.21
N GLY A 358 18.17 -11.57 0.99
CA GLY A 358 18.82 -12.70 0.35
C GLY A 358 19.57 -12.31 -0.92
N LEU A 359 20.68 -13.01 -1.19
CA LEU A 359 21.31 -13.10 -2.50
C LEU A 359 21.18 -14.54 -3.01
N CYS A 360 20.91 -14.71 -4.30
CA CYS A 360 20.76 -16.02 -4.94
C CYS A 360 21.93 -16.28 -5.90
N PRO A 361 23.03 -16.95 -5.46
CA PRO A 361 24.20 -17.19 -6.30
C PRO A 361 23.94 -18.09 -7.52
N MET A 362 22.95 -18.99 -7.43
CA MET A 362 22.58 -19.93 -8.52
C MET A 362 23.75 -20.76 -9.05
N ASN A 363 24.55 -21.31 -8.15
CA ASN A 363 25.68 -22.17 -8.49
C ASN A 363 25.47 -23.59 -7.91
N LYS A 364 26.47 -24.47 -8.04
CA LYS A 364 26.35 -25.85 -7.53
C LYS A 364 26.13 -25.93 -6.02
N GLU A 365 26.68 -24.97 -5.26
CA GLU A 365 26.53 -24.89 -3.80
C GLU A 365 25.19 -24.27 -3.42
N PHE A 366 24.70 -23.32 -4.22
CA PHE A 366 23.42 -22.65 -4.05
C PHE A 366 22.49 -22.91 -5.26
N PRO A 367 21.95 -24.13 -5.39
CA PRO A 367 21.04 -24.47 -6.47
C PRO A 367 19.71 -23.70 -6.37
N TYR A 368 19.12 -23.40 -7.53
CA TYR A 368 17.82 -22.77 -7.62
C TYR A 368 16.95 -23.44 -8.69
N ASP A 369 15.79 -23.95 -8.26
CA ASP A 369 14.73 -24.44 -9.12
C ASP A 369 13.38 -23.85 -8.66
N ILE A 370 12.59 -23.29 -9.59
CA ILE A 370 11.31 -22.65 -9.26
C ILE A 370 10.38 -23.61 -8.51
N THR A 371 10.34 -24.87 -8.94
CA THR A 371 9.43 -25.90 -8.41
C THR A 371 10.09 -26.84 -7.40
N GLY A 372 11.40 -26.70 -7.17
CA GLY A 372 12.20 -27.62 -6.38
C GLY A 372 13.02 -26.93 -5.29
N LEU A 373 14.29 -27.35 -5.19
CA LEU A 373 15.24 -26.81 -4.22
C LEU A 373 15.62 -25.37 -4.54
N ARG A 374 15.42 -24.47 -3.58
CA ARG A 374 15.77 -23.05 -3.70
C ARG A 374 16.66 -22.67 -2.55
N THR A 375 17.82 -22.10 -2.86
CA THR A 375 18.78 -21.68 -1.85
C THR A 375 19.18 -20.23 -2.04
N SER A 376 19.50 -19.57 -0.94
CA SER A 376 20.04 -18.22 -0.93
C SER A 376 21.01 -18.00 0.23
N ILE A 377 21.87 -17.01 0.09
CA ILE A 377 22.63 -16.45 1.21
C ILE A 377 21.74 -15.39 1.85
N GLN A 378 21.31 -15.62 3.08
CA GLN A 378 20.53 -14.65 3.86
C GLN A 378 21.44 -13.83 4.75
N PHE A 379 21.15 -12.54 4.88
CA PHE A 379 21.88 -11.64 5.75
C PHE A 379 20.97 -10.54 6.29
N GLY A 380 21.37 -9.92 7.40
CA GLY A 380 20.69 -8.77 8.00
C GLY A 380 20.75 -8.77 9.52
N MET A 381 20.01 -7.85 10.14
CA MET A 381 20.02 -7.71 11.60
C MET A 381 19.05 -8.71 12.24
N VAL A 382 19.51 -9.36 13.31
CA VAL A 382 18.73 -10.36 14.06
C VAL A 382 18.77 -10.05 15.54
N MET A 383 17.63 -10.16 16.21
CA MET A 383 17.55 -10.04 17.68
C MET A 383 18.14 -11.29 18.34
N ARG A 384 19.20 -11.12 19.13
CA ARG A 384 19.75 -12.17 19.99
C ARG A 384 19.62 -11.73 21.45
N GLY A 385 18.62 -12.27 22.14
CA GLY A 385 18.27 -11.81 23.49
C GLY A 385 17.79 -10.35 23.46
N LYS A 386 18.56 -9.44 24.04
CA LYS A 386 18.25 -7.99 24.08
C LYS A 386 19.13 -7.13 23.14
N SER A 387 20.04 -7.76 22.38
CA SER A 387 20.94 -7.06 21.47
C SER A 387 20.64 -7.39 20.01
N LEU A 388 20.78 -6.39 19.15
CA LEU A 388 20.71 -6.53 17.70
C LEU A 388 22.10 -6.87 17.17
N ALA A 389 22.23 -7.84 16.28
CA ALA A 389 23.50 -8.20 15.65
C ALA A 389 23.31 -8.52 14.16
N PHE A 390 24.27 -8.13 13.33
CA PHE A 390 24.28 -8.52 11.92
C PHE A 390 24.64 -10.01 11.81
N ARG A 391 23.93 -10.74 10.95
CA ARG A 391 24.18 -12.16 10.67
C ARG A 391 24.17 -12.42 9.17
N ILE A 392 24.89 -13.47 8.79
CA ILE A 392 24.86 -14.06 7.45
C ILE A 392 24.67 -15.57 7.61
N GLY A 393 23.96 -16.20 6.68
CA GLY A 393 23.57 -17.60 6.80
C GLY A 393 23.09 -18.18 5.48
N ARG A 394 22.73 -19.47 5.52
CA ARG A 394 22.16 -20.18 4.40
C ARG A 394 20.69 -20.40 4.60
N PHE A 395 19.93 -20.12 3.56
CA PHE A 395 18.51 -20.39 3.52
C PHE A 395 18.20 -21.41 2.44
N GLU A 396 17.33 -22.34 2.78
CA GLU A 396 16.91 -23.42 1.92
C GLU A 396 15.41 -23.57 1.97
N ILE A 397 14.81 -23.82 0.80
CA ILE A 397 13.43 -24.27 0.68
C ILE A 397 13.39 -25.55 -0.15
N LYS A 398 12.79 -26.59 0.43
CA LYS A 398 12.57 -27.87 -0.23
C LYS A 398 11.23 -28.46 0.21
N ASP A 399 10.40 -28.89 -0.75
CA ASP A 399 9.16 -29.65 -0.48
C ASP A 399 8.23 -29.05 0.60
N LYS A 400 8.23 -27.70 0.74
CA LYS A 400 7.51 -26.85 1.73
C LYS A 400 8.21 -26.62 3.08
N GLU A 401 9.34 -27.24 3.33
CA GLU A 401 10.16 -26.96 4.51
C GLU A 401 11.12 -25.80 4.22
N GLU A 402 11.16 -24.85 5.14
CA GLU A 402 12.04 -23.68 5.08
C GLU A 402 13.06 -23.81 6.20
N THR A 403 14.34 -23.80 5.84
CA THR A 403 15.43 -23.90 6.81
C THR A 403 16.32 -22.67 6.68
N LEU A 404 16.48 -21.92 7.76
CA LEU A 404 17.48 -20.87 7.87
C LEU A 404 18.52 -21.27 8.89
N VAL A 405 19.77 -21.36 8.45
CA VAL A 405 20.91 -21.67 9.32
C VAL A 405 21.86 -20.47 9.29
N TRP A 406 21.93 -19.75 10.41
CA TRP A 406 22.91 -18.68 10.59
C TRP A 406 24.32 -19.26 10.74
N ALA A 407 25.31 -18.62 10.12
CA ALA A 407 26.70 -18.99 10.29
C ALA A 407 27.17 -18.56 11.69
N ASP A 408 27.61 -19.54 12.50
CA ASP A 408 28.10 -19.30 13.86
C ASP A 408 29.63 -19.49 13.98
N LYS A 409 30.27 -20.08 12.97
CA LYS A 409 31.72 -20.26 12.91
C LYS A 409 32.38 -19.19 12.02
N PRO A 410 33.55 -18.64 12.39
CA PRO A 410 34.25 -17.64 11.58
C PRO A 410 34.54 -18.11 10.14
N GLU A 411 34.86 -19.39 9.95
CA GLU A 411 35.18 -19.95 8.63
C GLU A 411 33.95 -19.96 7.72
N ASP A 412 32.76 -20.28 8.26
CA ASP A 412 31.50 -20.28 7.52
C ASP A 412 31.10 -18.84 7.13
N ILE A 413 31.32 -17.87 8.04
CA ILE A 413 31.08 -16.45 7.79
C ILE A 413 32.01 -15.95 6.68
N SER A 414 33.31 -16.22 6.77
CA SER A 414 34.30 -15.82 5.76
C SER A 414 33.99 -16.44 4.40
N HIS A 415 33.57 -17.71 4.36
CA HIS A 415 33.16 -18.38 3.11
C HIS A 415 31.97 -17.68 2.46
N LEU A 416 30.90 -17.42 3.21
CA LEU A 416 29.70 -16.74 2.69
C LEU A 416 30.00 -15.31 2.23
N LEU A 417 30.81 -14.55 2.97
CA LEU A 417 31.25 -13.21 2.57
C LEU A 417 32.12 -13.23 1.30
N GLY A 418 32.95 -14.28 1.14
CA GLY A 418 33.70 -14.52 -0.09
C GLY A 418 32.79 -14.63 -1.31
N ILE A 419 31.71 -15.42 -1.20
CA ILE A 419 30.72 -15.56 -2.28
C ILE A 419 30.00 -14.24 -2.54
N VAL A 420 29.61 -13.50 -1.50
CA VAL A 420 28.98 -12.18 -1.65
C VAL A 420 29.90 -11.22 -2.42
N LYS A 421 31.20 -11.22 -2.10
CA LYS A 421 32.20 -10.41 -2.77
C LYS A 421 32.37 -10.77 -4.24
N ASP A 422 32.39 -12.06 -4.56
CA ASP A 422 32.50 -12.52 -5.94
C ASP A 422 31.27 -12.13 -6.78
N LEU A 423 30.09 -12.10 -6.14
CA LEU A 423 28.84 -11.64 -6.77
C LEU A 423 28.67 -10.13 -6.83
N ALA A 424 29.48 -9.35 -6.09
CA ALA A 424 29.29 -7.91 -5.95
C ALA A 424 29.21 -7.20 -7.30
N GLY A 425 30.06 -7.56 -8.26
CA GLY A 425 30.04 -6.97 -9.61
C GLY A 425 28.81 -7.33 -10.45
N GLU A 426 28.09 -8.41 -10.10
CA GLU A 426 26.85 -8.82 -10.77
C GLU A 426 25.60 -8.19 -10.14
N VAL A 427 25.68 -7.73 -8.89
CA VAL A 427 24.54 -7.12 -8.20
C VAL A 427 24.29 -5.71 -8.70
N ASP A 428 23.04 -5.40 -9.05
CA ASP A 428 22.63 -4.09 -9.56
C ASP A 428 22.92 -2.99 -8.53
N PHE A 429 23.51 -1.90 -9.00
CA PHE A 429 23.76 -0.70 -8.22
C PHE A 429 22.51 -0.17 -7.52
N GLN A 430 21.34 -0.23 -8.19
CA GLN A 430 20.07 0.23 -7.60
C GLN A 430 19.68 -0.62 -6.39
N GLU A 431 19.84 -1.95 -6.47
CA GLU A 431 19.54 -2.87 -5.37
C GLU A 431 20.46 -2.61 -4.16
N LYS A 432 21.76 -2.39 -4.40
CA LYS A 432 22.72 -2.00 -3.36
C LYS A 432 22.35 -0.67 -2.70
N SER A 433 21.96 0.32 -3.52
CA SER A 433 21.54 1.65 -3.06
C SER A 433 20.29 1.56 -2.19
N LEU A 434 19.29 0.78 -2.62
CA LEU A 434 18.06 0.57 -1.87
C LEU A 434 18.31 -0.16 -0.55
N LEU A 435 19.18 -1.17 -0.54
CA LEU A 435 19.58 -1.86 0.69
C LEU A 435 20.26 -0.89 1.68
N PHE A 436 21.20 -0.08 1.18
CA PHE A 436 21.89 0.92 1.99
C PHE A 436 20.91 1.91 2.60
N LEU A 437 20.06 2.53 1.77
CA LEU A 437 19.04 3.48 2.22
C LEU A 437 18.06 2.83 3.21
N PHE A 438 17.70 1.57 3.01
CA PHE A 438 16.83 0.85 3.93
C PHE A 438 17.50 0.62 5.29
N TYR A 439 18.78 0.24 5.36
CA TYR A 439 19.48 0.12 6.64
C TYR A 439 19.70 1.48 7.30
N LEU A 440 19.94 2.50 6.49
CA LEU A 440 20.07 3.87 6.95
C LEU A 440 18.80 4.38 7.64
N SER A 441 17.66 4.30 6.94
CA SER A 441 16.38 4.83 7.41
C SER A 441 15.85 4.13 8.65
N ASN A 442 16.25 2.88 8.86
CA ASN A 442 15.86 2.08 10.01
C ASN A 442 16.90 2.10 11.15
N GLY A 443 17.98 2.88 11.05
CA GLY A 443 19.03 2.92 12.07
C GLY A 443 19.78 1.59 12.24
N LEU A 444 19.85 0.79 11.18
CA LEU A 444 20.48 -0.53 11.14
C LEU A 444 21.92 -0.48 10.62
N LEU A 445 22.40 0.71 10.20
CA LEU A 445 23.75 0.92 9.69
C LEU A 445 24.78 0.94 10.85
N GLN A 446 25.22 -0.24 11.27
CA GLN A 446 26.23 -0.48 12.31
C GLN A 446 27.54 -1.00 11.71
N SER A 447 28.62 -1.09 12.52
CA SER A 447 29.95 -1.55 12.09
C SER A 447 29.90 -2.80 11.22
N ASP A 448 29.16 -3.82 11.65
CA ASP A 448 29.14 -5.13 11.01
C ASP A 448 28.35 -5.08 9.68
N SER A 449 27.27 -4.30 9.63
CA SER A 449 26.53 -4.07 8.38
C SER A 449 27.33 -3.22 7.39
N MET A 450 28.15 -2.28 7.88
CA MET A 450 29.06 -1.48 7.05
C MET A 450 30.21 -2.33 6.53
N GLU A 451 30.75 -3.25 7.34
CA GLU A 451 31.70 -4.24 6.90
C GLU A 451 31.10 -5.11 5.79
N PHE A 452 29.86 -5.57 5.94
CA PHE A 452 29.15 -6.28 4.87
C PHE A 452 29.06 -5.47 3.55
N PHE A 453 28.75 -4.16 3.62
CA PHE A 453 28.76 -3.29 2.43
C PHE A 453 30.14 -3.18 1.77
N GLN A 454 31.24 -3.39 2.49
CA GLN A 454 32.58 -3.45 1.88
C GLN A 454 32.76 -4.69 0.99
N PHE A 455 32.05 -5.78 1.29
CA PHE A 455 32.02 -6.97 0.45
C PHE A 455 31.03 -6.82 -0.71
N LEU A 456 29.86 -6.22 -0.47
CA LEU A 456 28.79 -6.13 -1.48
C LEU A 456 29.00 -5.02 -2.53
N CYS A 457 29.67 -3.93 -2.17
CA CYS A 457 29.84 -2.77 -3.04
C CYS A 457 31.32 -2.53 -3.34
N THR A 458 31.65 -2.08 -4.55
CA THR A 458 32.98 -1.51 -4.83
C THR A 458 33.17 -0.18 -4.07
N GLU A 459 34.41 0.29 -3.98
CA GLU A 459 34.70 1.60 -3.36
C GLU A 459 33.99 2.75 -4.07
N GLU A 460 34.07 2.80 -5.40
CA GLU A 460 33.37 3.79 -6.23
C GLU A 460 31.84 3.75 -6.03
N GLU A 461 31.25 2.55 -5.95
CA GLU A 461 29.81 2.40 -5.70
C GLU A 461 29.42 2.92 -4.32
N ARG A 462 30.21 2.63 -3.28
CA ARG A 462 29.95 3.15 -1.92
C ARG A 462 30.03 4.67 -1.91
N GLU A 463 31.04 5.26 -2.53
CA GLU A 463 31.17 6.72 -2.63
C GLU A 463 29.98 7.33 -3.36
N LYS A 464 29.51 6.71 -4.44
CA LYS A 464 28.35 7.17 -5.21
C LYS A 464 27.04 7.06 -4.43
N ILE A 465 26.80 5.95 -3.73
CA ILE A 465 25.61 5.75 -2.89
C ILE A 465 25.58 6.78 -1.76
N ILE A 466 26.71 6.92 -1.05
CA ILE A 466 26.84 7.87 0.05
C ILE A 466 26.65 9.28 -0.51
N GLY A 467 27.37 9.65 -1.58
CA GLY A 467 27.26 10.94 -2.27
C GLY A 467 25.84 11.30 -2.71
N GLY A 468 25.13 10.39 -3.37
CA GLY A 468 23.73 10.60 -3.77
C GLY A 468 22.80 10.80 -2.57
N THR A 469 23.06 10.10 -1.47
CA THR A 469 22.34 10.29 -0.20
C THR A 469 22.62 11.67 0.40
N ILE A 470 23.87 12.16 0.32
CA ILE A 470 24.28 13.52 0.72
C ILE A 470 23.49 14.56 -0.09
N ASP A 471 23.51 14.44 -1.41
CA ASP A 471 22.90 15.42 -2.32
C ASP A 471 21.39 15.52 -2.11
N HIS A 472 20.70 14.39 -2.00
CA HIS A 472 19.27 14.35 -1.72
C HIS A 472 18.95 15.01 -0.37
N THR A 473 19.69 14.64 0.67
CA THR A 473 19.51 15.18 2.03
C THR A 473 19.75 16.70 2.06
N SER A 474 20.82 17.16 1.42
CA SER A 474 21.18 18.59 1.30
C SER A 474 20.05 19.37 0.62
N ARG A 475 19.45 18.82 -0.45
CA ARG A 475 18.31 19.45 -1.13
C ARG A 475 17.08 19.59 -0.23
N VAL A 476 16.72 18.53 0.49
CA VAL A 476 15.57 18.54 1.42
C VAL A 476 15.77 19.57 2.53
N LEU A 477 16.97 19.61 3.12
CA LEU A 477 17.27 20.56 4.20
C LEU A 477 17.37 22.01 3.72
N LYS A 478 17.87 22.27 2.51
CA LYS A 478 17.82 23.61 1.89
C LYS A 478 16.40 24.10 1.71
N LEU A 479 15.49 23.24 1.23
CA LEU A 479 14.08 23.57 1.06
C LEU A 479 13.42 23.87 2.42
N ALA A 480 13.62 22.98 3.40
CA ALA A 480 13.10 23.17 4.76
C ALA A 480 13.61 24.48 5.39
N LEU A 481 14.91 24.78 5.25
CA LEU A 481 15.51 26.01 5.76
C LEU A 481 14.96 27.26 5.06
N SER A 482 14.83 27.23 3.73
CA SER A 482 14.27 28.33 2.94
C SER A 482 12.82 28.63 3.36
N GLU A 483 12.01 27.60 3.51
CA GLU A 483 10.63 27.73 3.94
C GLU A 483 10.53 28.27 5.38
N LEU A 484 11.29 27.70 6.32
CA LEU A 484 11.36 28.19 7.70
C LEU A 484 11.79 29.66 7.77
N THR A 485 12.80 30.05 7.00
CA THR A 485 13.27 31.44 6.91
C THR A 485 12.20 32.37 6.34
N SER A 486 11.39 31.89 5.40
CA SER A 486 10.28 32.65 4.82
C SER A 486 9.16 32.85 5.84
N ILE A 487 8.76 31.79 6.53
CA ILE A 487 7.66 31.81 7.49
C ILE A 487 8.07 32.52 8.79
N SER A 488 9.34 32.46 9.18
CA SER A 488 9.83 33.11 10.42
C SER A 488 9.80 34.63 10.38
N LYS A 489 9.59 35.24 9.21
CA LYS A 489 9.44 36.69 9.04
C LYS A 489 8.12 37.24 9.59
N TYR A 490 7.12 36.39 9.80
CA TYR A 490 5.81 36.81 10.28
C TYR A 490 5.71 36.69 11.81
N THR A 491 5.17 37.69 12.50
CA THR A 491 4.99 37.62 13.96
C THR A 491 4.06 36.47 14.35
N ASN A 492 4.40 35.71 15.40
CA ASN A 492 3.59 34.59 15.92
C ASN A 492 3.29 33.46 14.92
N TRP A 493 4.06 33.36 13.83
CA TRP A 493 3.91 32.31 12.81
C TRP A 493 3.86 30.88 13.37
N TYR A 494 4.64 30.61 14.41
CA TYR A 494 4.73 29.33 15.12
C TYR A 494 3.48 28.98 15.95
N GLN A 495 2.51 29.91 16.06
CA GLN A 495 1.24 29.66 16.73
C GLN A 495 0.18 29.07 15.80
N LEU A 496 0.36 29.21 14.48
CA LEU A 496 -0.53 28.60 13.48
C LEU A 496 -0.40 27.07 13.54
N PRO A 497 -1.52 26.31 13.60
CA PRO A 497 -1.50 24.85 13.70
C PRO A 497 -0.61 24.20 12.64
N ASP A 498 -0.70 24.69 11.40
CA ASP A 498 0.03 24.11 10.26
C ASP A 498 1.54 24.31 10.37
N ASN A 499 1.97 25.43 10.96
CA ASN A 499 3.38 25.73 11.19
C ASN A 499 3.93 24.96 12.38
N ARG A 500 3.12 24.68 13.41
CA ARG A 500 3.54 23.88 14.58
C ARG A 500 3.94 22.47 14.19
N ASP A 501 3.17 21.86 13.30
CA ASP A 501 3.45 20.50 12.85
C ASP A 501 4.66 20.47 11.91
N LYS A 502 4.82 21.48 11.03
CA LYS A 502 6.04 21.68 10.22
C LYS A 502 7.29 21.86 11.07
N ILE A 503 7.24 22.70 12.11
CA ILE A 503 8.36 22.89 13.05
C ILE A 503 8.76 21.57 13.70
N LYS A 504 7.80 20.74 14.14
CA LYS A 504 8.09 19.43 14.74
C LYS A 504 8.71 18.45 13.74
N ALA A 505 8.19 18.42 12.51
CA ALA A 505 8.73 17.57 11.45
C ALA A 505 10.18 17.98 11.13
N TYR A 506 10.44 19.28 10.93
CA TYR A 506 11.78 19.79 10.63
C TYR A 506 12.76 19.63 11.79
N ALA A 507 12.31 19.73 13.05
CA ALA A 507 13.13 19.40 14.21
C ALA A 507 13.49 17.91 14.24
N ALA A 508 12.51 17.03 14.03
CA ALA A 508 12.75 15.59 13.98
C ALA A 508 13.69 15.19 12.83
N TRP A 509 13.56 15.82 11.66
CA TRP A 509 14.47 15.63 10.53
C TRP A 509 15.89 16.11 10.86
N ALA A 510 16.02 17.30 11.44
CA ALA A 510 17.32 17.85 11.85
C ALA A 510 18.05 16.93 12.84
N ASP A 511 17.33 16.35 13.81
CA ASP A 511 17.90 15.39 14.75
C ASP A 511 18.24 14.05 14.07
N TYR A 512 17.35 13.52 13.24
CA TYR A 512 17.61 12.30 12.45
C TYR A 512 18.88 12.43 11.59
N TYR A 513 19.08 13.57 10.92
CA TYR A 513 20.25 13.77 10.06
C TYR A 513 21.55 13.98 10.85
N LEU A 514 21.50 14.47 12.09
CA LEU A 514 22.66 14.48 12.98
C LEU A 514 23.05 13.06 13.41
N ASP A 515 22.07 12.25 13.77
CA ASP A 515 22.28 10.84 14.09
C ASP A 515 22.82 10.08 12.87
N LEU A 516 22.34 10.40 11.67
CA LEU A 516 22.86 9.88 10.41
C LEU A 516 24.34 10.24 10.19
N ILE A 517 24.72 11.52 10.36
CA ILE A 517 26.11 11.97 10.28
C ILE A 517 26.98 11.18 11.26
N ALA A 518 26.48 10.92 12.47
CA ALA A 518 27.20 10.14 13.48
C ALA A 518 27.37 8.67 13.08
N GLN A 519 26.35 8.04 12.50
CA GLN A 519 26.39 6.65 12.04
C GLN A 519 27.35 6.42 10.88
N LEU A 520 27.53 7.40 9.99
CA LEU A 520 28.44 7.31 8.85
C LEU A 520 29.92 7.47 9.22
N GLY A 521 30.25 7.85 10.46
CA GLY A 521 31.64 8.02 10.91
C GLY A 521 32.45 8.97 10.03
N SER A 522 33.67 8.60 9.65
CA SER A 522 34.53 9.41 8.76
C SER A 522 33.99 9.54 7.34
N ALA A 523 33.17 8.58 6.87
CA ALA A 523 32.46 8.72 5.60
C ALA A 523 31.37 9.83 5.66
N GLY A 524 30.98 10.24 6.87
CA GLY A 524 30.07 11.34 7.15
C GLY A 524 30.74 12.71 7.26
N ASP A 525 32.07 12.84 7.13
CA ASP A 525 32.74 14.15 7.32
C ASP A 525 32.38 15.17 6.23
N LYS A 526 32.17 14.71 4.99
CA LYS A 526 31.65 15.52 3.90
C LYS A 526 30.18 15.91 4.17
N LEU A 527 29.36 14.96 4.64
CA LEU A 527 27.96 15.18 5.04
C LEU A 527 27.89 16.24 6.15
N ARG A 528 28.75 16.12 7.17
CA ARG A 528 28.87 17.08 8.26
C ARG A 528 29.21 18.46 7.72
N THR A 529 30.21 18.59 6.88
CA THR A 529 30.63 19.90 6.36
C THR A 529 29.53 20.59 5.53
N GLU A 530 28.81 19.84 4.69
CA GLU A 530 27.78 20.40 3.81
C GLU A 530 26.44 20.62 4.51
N ILE A 531 26.03 19.72 5.40
CA ILE A 531 24.66 19.65 5.91
C ILE A 531 24.54 20.23 7.32
N GLN A 532 25.58 20.15 8.15
CA GLN A 532 25.60 20.71 9.50
C GLN A 532 25.18 22.19 9.54
N PRO A 533 25.63 23.07 8.63
CA PRO A 533 25.20 24.47 8.64
C PRO A 533 23.69 24.64 8.40
N MET A 534 23.07 23.75 7.63
CA MET A 534 21.63 23.78 7.37
C MET A 534 20.83 23.31 8.58
N ILE A 535 21.30 22.23 9.22
CA ILE A 535 20.73 21.72 10.47
C ILE A 535 20.82 22.79 11.56
N GLU A 536 21.97 23.45 11.69
CA GLU A 536 22.17 24.56 12.61
C GLU A 536 21.25 25.73 12.28
N GLY A 537 21.10 26.11 11.01
CA GLY A 537 20.15 27.14 10.58
C GLY A 537 18.70 26.80 10.94
N ILE A 538 18.28 25.55 10.75
CA ILE A 538 16.95 25.06 11.15
C ILE A 538 16.80 25.14 12.67
N LYS A 539 17.79 24.67 13.44
CA LYS A 539 17.79 24.73 14.91
C LYS A 539 17.78 26.15 15.44
N MET A 540 18.52 27.08 14.84
CA MET A 540 18.51 28.51 15.21
C MET A 540 17.12 29.14 15.09
N ILE A 541 16.30 28.69 14.13
CA ILE A 541 14.93 29.17 13.95
C ILE A 541 13.97 28.47 14.92
N ILE A 542 14.15 27.17 15.15
CA ILE A 542 13.22 26.34 15.93
C ILE A 542 13.47 26.38 17.44
N ASP A 543 14.73 26.31 17.88
CA ASP A 543 15.08 26.21 19.29
C ASP A 543 14.56 27.35 20.17
N PRO A 544 14.53 28.62 19.72
CA PRO A 544 13.95 29.71 20.51
C PRO A 544 12.44 29.58 20.75
N ILE A 545 11.74 28.81 19.90
CA ILE A 545 10.28 28.69 19.92
C ILE A 545 9.79 27.29 20.31
N LYS A 546 10.67 26.30 20.40
CA LYS A 546 10.28 24.89 20.68
C LYS A 546 9.55 24.73 22.02
N ASP A 547 9.88 25.55 23.01
CA ASP A 547 9.24 25.56 24.33
C ASP A 547 7.98 26.44 24.36
N LEU A 548 7.79 27.31 23.36
CA LEU A 548 6.59 28.13 23.16
C LEU A 548 5.51 27.38 22.37
N VAL A 549 5.88 26.33 21.63
CA VAL A 549 4.93 25.39 21.02
C VAL A 549 4.34 24.53 22.14
N PRO A 550 3.03 24.62 22.42
CA PRO A 550 2.42 23.88 23.52
C PRO A 550 2.69 22.38 23.35
N LYS A 551 3.39 21.76 24.32
CA LYS A 551 3.42 20.30 24.43
C LYS A 551 1.96 19.87 24.54
N LYS A 552 1.53 18.90 23.70
CA LYS A 552 0.19 18.29 23.84
C LYS A 552 0.01 18.02 25.33
N SER A 553 -1.01 18.62 25.94
CA SER A 553 -1.41 18.22 27.28
C SER A 553 -1.55 16.71 27.23
N LYS A 554 -0.75 16.00 28.05
CA LYS A 554 -0.99 14.58 28.29
C LYS A 554 -2.46 14.50 28.64
N SER A 555 -3.22 13.73 27.85
CA SER A 555 -4.58 13.40 28.22
C SER A 555 -4.52 12.93 29.67
N VAL A 556 -5.24 13.63 30.52
CA VAL A 556 -5.47 13.19 31.88
C VAL A 556 -5.96 11.76 31.75
N LYS A 557 -5.17 10.80 32.24
CA LYS A 557 -5.65 9.45 32.50
C LYS A 557 -6.89 9.65 33.34
N ASN A 558 -8.08 9.39 32.78
CA ASN A 558 -9.28 9.25 33.58
C ASN A 558 -9.01 8.10 34.55
N LYS A 559 -8.62 8.46 35.77
CA LYS A 559 -8.75 7.61 36.94
C LYS A 559 -10.24 7.30 37.05
N LYS A 560 -10.54 6.00 37.12
CA LYS A 560 -11.70 5.37 37.77
C LYS A 560 -12.88 6.31 38.06
N TYR A 561 -14.00 6.09 37.37
CA TYR A 561 -15.24 5.59 37.97
C TYR A 561 -16.03 4.81 36.93
#